data_AF-A0A969HZ28-F1
#
_entry.id   AF-A0A969HZ28-F1
#
_cell.length_a   1.000
_cell.length_b   1.000
_cell.length_c   1.000
_cell.angle_alpha   90.00
_cell.angle_beta   90.00
_cell.angle_gamma   90.00
#
_symmetry.space_group_name_H-M   'P 1'
#
loop_
_entity.id
_entity.type
_entity.pdbx_description
1 polymer ?
#
loop_
_entity_poly.entity_id
_entity_poly.type
_entity_poly.pdbx_seq_one_letter_code
_entity_poly.pdbx_strand_id
1 'polypeptide(L)' 'MNQIPGKVMITCALTGGIHGKEANPNLPEQPDEIVEQGIAAWRAGASIL' A
#
# COMPACT_ATOMS: atom_id res chain seq x y z
N MET A 1 -4.30 16.41 29.75
CA MET A 1 -3.66 15.38 28.90
C MET A 1 -3.66 15.94 27.48
N ASN A 2 -2.51 16.35 26.96
CA ASN A 2 -2.42 16.85 25.59
C ASN A 2 -2.71 15.68 24.64
N GLN A 3 -3.84 15.75 23.93
CA GLN A 3 -4.10 14.90 22.79
C GLN A 3 -3.04 15.22 21.74
N ILE A 4 -2.15 14.26 21.45
CA ILE A 4 -1.49 14.23 20.14
C ILE A 4 -2.66 14.17 19.15
N PRO A 5 -2.76 15.06 18.13
CA PRO A 5 -3.78 14.92 17.08
C PRO A 5 -3.76 13.45 16.67
N GLY A 6 -4.89 12.75 16.84
CA GLY A 6 -4.90 11.29 16.96
C GLY A 6 -4.05 10.63 15.87
N LYS A 7 -3.02 9.86 16.26
CA LYS A 7 -2.15 9.18 15.29
C LYS A 7 -3.03 8.35 14.36
N VAL A 8 -2.99 8.65 13.05
CA VAL A 8 -3.77 7.94 12.04
C VAL A 8 -2.96 6.75 11.54
N MET A 9 -3.59 5.57 11.52
CA MET A 9 -3.03 4.38 10.88
C MET A 9 -3.49 4.34 9.43
N ILE A 10 -2.56 4.19 8.50
CA ILE A 10 -2.85 4.11 7.06
C ILE A 10 -2.49 2.71 6.57
N THR A 11 -3.44 2.02 5.94
CA THR A 11 -3.23 0.72 5.30
C THR A 11 -3.17 0.89 3.79
N CYS A 12 -2.20 0.25 3.13
CA CYS A 12 -2.08 0.26 1.67
C CYS A 12 -2.34 -1.15 1.11
N ALA A 13 -3.54 -1.41 0.58
CA ALA A 13 -3.86 -2.67 -0.08
C ALA A 13 -3.32 -2.67 -1.52
N LEU A 14 -2.24 -3.40 -1.77
CA LEU A 14 -1.41 -3.24 -2.97
C LEU A 14 -2.06 -3.78 -4.26
N THR A 15 -2.62 -4.99 -4.22
CA THR A 15 -3.14 -5.70 -5.42
C THR A 15 -4.63 -6.04 -5.32
N GLY A 16 -5.05 -6.65 -4.20
CA GLY A 16 -6.38 -7.27 -4.11
C GLY A 16 -6.53 -8.46 -5.07
N GLY A 17 -7.75 -8.72 -5.55
CA GLY A 17 -8.02 -9.83 -6.48
C GLY A 17 -9.14 -9.56 -7.49
N ILE A 18 -9.46 -8.29 -7.73
CA ILE A 18 -10.56 -7.86 -8.61
C ILE A 18 -10.03 -7.26 -9.91
N HIS A 19 -9.07 -6.33 -9.83
CA HIS A 19 -8.49 -5.66 -10.99
C HIS A 19 -7.22 -6.39 -11.44
N GLY A 20 -6.90 -6.31 -12.73
CA GLY A 20 -5.61 -6.70 -13.30
C GLY A 20 -4.95 -5.55 -14.08
N LYS A 21 -3.83 -5.86 -14.74
CA LYS A 21 -3.04 -4.91 -15.55
C LYS A 21 -3.80 -4.31 -16.74
N GLU A 22 -4.89 -4.95 -17.17
CA GLU A 22 -5.82 -4.40 -18.16
C GLU A 22 -6.52 -3.12 -17.68
N ALA A 23 -6.72 -2.97 -16.36
CA ALA A 23 -7.30 -1.77 -15.76
C ALA A 23 -6.23 -0.70 -15.46
N ASN A 24 -5.03 -1.13 -15.05
CA ASN A 24 -3.87 -0.25 -14.85
C ASN A 24 -2.57 -1.03 -15.04
N PRO A 25 -1.71 -0.67 -16.01
CA PRO A 25 -0.46 -1.41 -16.29
C PRO A 25 0.53 -1.40 -15.11
N ASN A 26 0.35 -0.51 -14.13
CA ASN A 26 1.18 -0.43 -12.92
C ASN A 26 0.64 -1.27 -11.75
N LEU A 27 -0.48 -1.99 -11.90
CA LEU A 27 -0.98 -2.85 -10.84
C LEU A 27 0.03 -3.99 -10.60
N PRO A 28 0.51 -4.19 -9.36
CA PRO A 28 1.48 -5.25 -9.10
C PRO A 28 0.77 -6.60 -9.10
N GLU A 29 1.17 -7.50 -10.00
CA GLU A 29 0.59 -8.85 -10.09
C GLU A 29 1.63 -9.93 -9.74
N GLN A 30 2.91 -9.64 -9.95
CA GLN A 30 4.00 -10.56 -9.63
C GLN A 30 4.51 -10.38 -8.20
N PRO A 31 5.03 -11.44 -7.55
CA PRO A 31 5.48 -11.36 -6.15
C PRO A 31 6.53 -10.27 -5.88
N ASP A 32 7.47 -10.07 -6.79
CA ASP A 32 8.51 -9.05 -6.71
C ASP A 32 7.95 -7.63 -6.87
N GLU A 33 7.01 -7.41 -7.79
CA GLU A 33 6.27 -6.14 -7.94
C GLU A 33 5.51 -5.78 -6.66
N ILE A 34 4.84 -6.76 -6.04
CA ILE A 34 4.11 -6.57 -4.78
C ILE A 34 5.08 -6.19 -3.66
N VAL A 35 6.23 -6.85 -3.56
CA VAL A 35 7.27 -6.52 -2.57
C VAL A 35 7.81 -5.11 -2.79
N GLU A 36 8.13 -4.74 -4.03
CA GLU A 36 8.66 -3.42 -4.36
C GLU A 36 7.67 -2.31 -3.98
N GLN A 37 6.40 -2.45 -4.39
CA GLN A 37 5.37 -1.46 -4.06
C GLN A 37 5.04 -1.43 -2.57
N GLY A 38 5.08 -2.57 -1.87
CA GLY A 38 4.93 -2.61 -0.42
C GLY A 38 6.02 -1.83 0.31
N ILE A 39 7.28 -2.00 -0.09
CA ILE A 39 8.40 -1.22 0.45
C ILE A 39 8.23 0.28 0.14
N ALA A 40 7.80 0.62 -1.08
CA ALA A 40 7.55 2.00 -1.46
C ALA A 40 6.42 2.64 -0.63
N ALA A 41 5.31 1.93 -0.42
CA ALA A 41 4.19 2.38 0.39
C ALA A 41 4.59 2.59 1.86
N TRP A 42 5.36 1.66 2.43
CA TRP A 42 5.92 1.82 3.77
C TRP A 42 6.82 3.06 3.90
N ARG A 43 7.73 3.28 2.93
CA ARG A 43 8.57 4.49 2.88
C ARG A 43 7.76 5.77 2.73
N ALA A 44 6.59 5.70 2.10
CA ALA A 44 5.65 6.81 1.97
C ALA A 44 4.82 7.06 3.24
N GLY A 45 4.89 6.18 4.25
CA GLY A 45 4.23 6.34 5.55
C GLY A 45 3.07 5.37 5.82
N ALA A 46 2.84 4.37 4.97
CA ALA A 46 1.87 3.33 5.26
C ALA A 46 2.29 2.56 6.53
N SER A 47 1.33 2.38 7.44
CA SER A 47 1.52 1.66 8.69
C SER A 47 1.31 0.14 8.53
N ILE A 48 0.52 -0.26 7.53
CA ILE A 48 0.15 -1.64 7.21
C ILE A 48 0.13 -1.78 5.67
N LEU A 49 0.54 -2.95 5.16
CA LEU A 49 0.51 -3.34 3.75
C LEU A 49 -0.52 -4.46 3.56
#